data_AF-A0A3B8U7S1-F1
#
_entry.id   AF-A0A3B8U7S1-F1
#
_cell.length_a   1.000
_cell.length_b   1.000
_cell.length_c   1.000
_cell.angle_alpha   90.00
_cell.angle_beta   90.00
_cell.angle_gamma   90.00
#
_symmetry.space_group_name_H-M   'P 1'
#
loop_
_entity.id
_entity.type
_entity.pdbx_description
1 polymer ?
#
loop_
_entity_poly.entity_id
_entity_poly.type
_entity_poly.pdbx_seq_one_letter_code
_entity_poly.pdbx_strand_id
1 'polypeptide(L)'
;MQWRCNEEKSSHCLQSNRKYRRLDIMASIYKRKNENGTTVWRAVIRIKGYPSISNHFERKQEADDWAKEAERRIKNGQFNFSAHNKHHTYVDLLDRMEGDGVFDLQRSFKNCRSQFDYWKQRLSAYALKHITPELIVQERKVFIDTPLPDGSQRTPATINRYTAVLSSTFNYAVKKLRWIVENPCRTLSRLKEGTGRDRILNDDEIVCLLAACKQSKSPLLNPIFLFALTTGARRGEILNLEWK
;
A
#
# COMPACT_ATOMS: atom_id res chain seq x y z
N MET A 1 -54.87 -32.90 -38.36
CA MET A 1 -53.58 -33.49 -38.77
C MET A 1 -52.57 -33.24 -37.66
N GLN A 2 -52.34 -34.28 -36.86
CA GLN A 2 -51.21 -34.35 -35.91
C GLN A 2 -49.90 -34.39 -36.69
N TRP A 3 -48.90 -33.64 -36.26
CA TRP A 3 -47.50 -33.96 -36.52
C TRP A 3 -46.72 -33.84 -35.22
N ARG A 4 -46.45 -35.01 -34.65
CA ARG A 4 -45.36 -35.25 -33.69
C ARG A 4 -44.05 -35.22 -34.47
N CYS A 5 -43.02 -34.59 -33.93
CA CYS A 5 -41.65 -34.97 -34.24
C CYS A 5 -40.84 -35.00 -32.94
N ASN A 6 -40.38 -36.20 -32.60
CA ASN A 6 -39.42 -36.49 -31.53
C ASN A 6 -38.03 -36.00 -31.95
N GLU A 7 -37.33 -35.30 -31.07
CA GLU A 7 -35.87 -35.24 -31.10
C GLU A 7 -35.33 -35.60 -29.71
N GLU A 8 -34.80 -36.81 -29.66
CA GLU A 8 -33.96 -37.35 -28.59
C GLU A 8 -32.53 -36.80 -28.70
N LYS A 9 -31.91 -36.60 -27.54
CA LYS A 9 -30.45 -36.66 -27.24
C LYS A 9 -29.56 -35.50 -27.74
N SER A 10 -29.17 -34.66 -26.78
CA SER A 10 -27.76 -34.27 -26.63
C SER A 10 -27.51 -33.74 -25.21
N SER A 11 -27.24 -34.69 -24.31
CA SER A 11 -26.72 -34.43 -22.98
C SER A 11 -25.23 -34.06 -23.09
N HIS A 12 -24.91 -32.78 -23.25
CA HIS A 12 -23.55 -32.29 -23.02
C HIS A 12 -23.50 -31.43 -21.76
N CYS A 13 -23.50 -32.13 -20.63
CA CYS A 13 -22.99 -31.62 -19.37
C CYS A 13 -21.49 -31.30 -19.58
N LEU A 14 -21.16 -30.01 -19.69
CA LEU A 14 -19.81 -29.49 -19.64
C LEU A 14 -19.21 -29.82 -18.27
N GLN A 15 -18.58 -31.00 -18.17
CA GLN A 15 -17.72 -31.33 -17.05
C GLN A 15 -16.55 -30.34 -17.05
N SER A 16 -16.65 -29.33 -16.17
CA SER A 16 -15.61 -28.38 -15.89
C SER A 16 -14.37 -29.12 -15.36
N ASN A 17 -13.38 -29.27 -16.23
CA ASN A 17 -12.12 -29.96 -15.96
C ASN A 17 -11.21 -29.07 -15.09
N ARG A 18 -11.59 -28.80 -13.83
CA ARG A 18 -10.68 -28.23 -12.81
C ARG A 18 -9.81 -29.36 -12.26
N LYS A 19 -8.81 -29.77 -13.04
CA LYS A 19 -7.68 -30.54 -12.50
C LYS A 19 -6.89 -29.62 -11.56
N TYR A 20 -7.24 -29.62 -10.28
CA TYR A 20 -6.33 -29.15 -9.24
C TYR A 20 -5.04 -29.96 -9.38
N ARG A 21 -3.95 -29.34 -9.84
CA ARG A 21 -2.61 -29.95 -9.71
C ARG A 21 -2.42 -30.24 -8.23
N ARG A 22 -2.41 -31.53 -7.87
CA ARG A 22 -2.20 -31.99 -6.50
C ARG A 22 -0.80 -31.50 -6.09
N LEU A 23 -0.74 -30.46 -5.27
CA LEU A 23 0.52 -30.03 -4.67
C LEU A 23 0.95 -31.16 -3.73
N ASP A 24 2.13 -31.71 -3.97
CA ASP A 24 2.73 -32.74 -3.11
C ASP A 24 3.27 -32.02 -1.87
N ILE A 25 2.44 -32.01 -0.82
CA ILE A 25 2.69 -31.31 0.44
C ILE A 25 3.04 -32.36 1.48
N MET A 26 4.20 -32.22 2.11
CA MET A 26 4.68 -33.12 3.15
C MET A 26 4.92 -32.35 4.44
N ALA A 27 3.97 -32.43 5.38
CA ALA A 27 4.18 -31.99 6.76
C ALA A 27 4.95 -33.05 7.55
N SER A 28 5.91 -32.62 8.37
CA SER A 28 6.67 -33.47 9.28
C SER A 28 6.83 -32.75 10.62
N ILE A 29 6.52 -33.45 11.71
CA ILE A 29 6.62 -32.91 13.06
C ILE A 29 7.75 -33.63 13.79
N TYR A 30 8.70 -32.86 14.32
CA TYR A 30 9.87 -33.34 15.02
C TYR A 30 9.81 -32.92 16.49
N LYS A 31 10.20 -33.82 17.39
CA LYS A 31 10.41 -33.50 18.81
C LYS A 31 11.87 -33.11 19.01
N ARG A 32 12.15 -31.92 19.52
CA ARG A 32 13.50 -31.45 19.88
C ARG A 32 13.58 -31.21 21.38
N LYS A 33 14.65 -31.66 22.04
CA LYS A 33 15.00 -31.25 23.39
C LYS A 33 16.05 -30.14 23.30
N ASN A 34 15.83 -29.04 24.01
CA ASN A 34 16.84 -27.98 24.16
C ASN A 34 17.82 -28.34 25.28
N GLU A 35 18.96 -27.67 25.30
CA GLU A 35 20.00 -27.83 26.34
C GLU A 35 19.44 -27.57 27.76
N ASN A 36 18.43 -26.70 27.88
CA ASN A 36 17.74 -26.39 29.14
C ASN A 36 16.69 -27.46 29.56
N GLY A 37 16.65 -28.63 28.91
CA GLY A 37 15.71 -29.72 29.22
C GLY A 37 14.27 -29.54 28.71
N THR A 38 13.90 -28.35 28.23
CA THR A 38 12.57 -28.08 27.65
C THR A 38 12.39 -28.81 26.31
N THR A 39 11.23 -29.43 26.13
CA THR A 39 10.84 -30.07 24.86
C THR A 39 10.10 -29.08 23.97
N VAL A 40 10.53 -28.93 22.72
CA VAL A 40 9.90 -28.09 21.70
C VAL A 40 9.55 -28.97 20.50
N TRP A 41 8.35 -28.80 19.97
CA TRP A 41 7.86 -29.47 18.77
C TRP A 41 8.10 -28.59 17.55
N ARG A 42 8.83 -29.08 16.56
CA ARG A 42 9.09 -28.37 15.31
C ARG A 42 8.25 -28.98 14.19
N ALA A 43 7.34 -28.21 13.62
CA ALA A 43 6.63 -28.59 12.41
C ALA A 43 7.36 -28.04 11.18
N VAL A 44 7.54 -28.85 10.14
CA VAL A 44 8.16 -28.49 8.87
C VAL A 44 7.26 -28.94 7.73
N ILE A 45 6.92 -28.04 6.81
CA ILE A 45 6.17 -28.38 5.60
C ILE A 45 7.07 -28.17 4.40
N ARG A 46 7.22 -29.23 3.60
CA ARG A 46 7.97 -29.23 2.35
C ARG A 46 7.00 -29.34 1.19
N ILE A 47 7.25 -28.54 0.15
CA ILE A 47 6.40 -28.47 -1.04
C ILE A 47 7.33 -28.36 -2.23
N LYS A 48 7.09 -29.19 -3.26
CA LYS A 48 7.93 -29.19 -4.47
C LYS A 48 7.87 -27.83 -5.16
N GLY A 49 9.02 -27.18 -5.33
CA GLY A 49 9.15 -25.87 -5.99
C GLY A 49 8.97 -24.65 -5.09
N TYR A 50 8.82 -24.83 -3.77
CA TYR A 50 8.68 -23.73 -2.81
C TYR A 50 9.69 -23.89 -1.66
N PRO A 51 10.10 -22.79 -0.98
CA PRO A 51 10.93 -22.88 0.22
C PRO A 51 10.22 -23.66 1.33
N SER A 52 10.98 -24.43 2.10
CA SER A 52 10.45 -25.15 3.26
C SER A 52 10.02 -24.17 4.35
N ILE A 53 8.81 -24.34 4.88
CA ILE A 53 8.32 -23.56 6.02
C ILE A 53 8.48 -24.38 7.29
N SER A 54 8.84 -23.73 8.39
CA SER A 54 8.90 -24.40 9.69
C SER A 54 8.52 -23.49 10.83
N ASN A 55 7.90 -24.04 11.87
CA ASN A 55 7.56 -23.33 13.09
C ASN A 55 7.76 -24.22 14.33
N HIS A 56 7.80 -23.63 15.52
CA HIS A 56 8.12 -24.28 16.78
C HIS A 56 6.99 -24.05 17.80
N PHE A 57 6.66 -25.08 18.58
CA PHE A 57 5.53 -25.10 19.53
C PHE A 57 5.89 -25.84 20.81
N GLU A 58 5.20 -25.53 21.90
CA GLU A 58 5.39 -26.23 23.19
C GLU A 58 4.65 -27.57 23.21
N ARG A 59 3.48 -27.62 22.55
CA ARG A 59 2.63 -28.82 22.48
C ARG A 59 2.66 -29.45 21.10
N LYS A 60 2.64 -30.79 21.06
CA LYS A 60 2.54 -31.56 19.80
C LYS A 60 1.27 -31.20 19.03
N GLN A 61 0.17 -31.01 19.75
CA GLN A 61 -1.13 -30.73 19.14
C GLN A 61 -1.14 -29.38 18.42
N GLU A 62 -0.56 -28.33 19.02
CA GLU A 62 -0.42 -27.02 18.37
C GLU A 62 0.42 -27.10 17.09
N ALA A 63 1.48 -27.91 17.10
CA ALA A 63 2.30 -28.14 15.91
C ALA A 63 1.53 -28.84 14.79
N ASP A 64 0.62 -29.75 15.13
CA ASP A 64 -0.24 -30.48 14.19
C ASP A 64 -1.37 -29.60 13.64
N ASP A 65 -2.04 -28.83 14.50
CA ASP A 65 -3.09 -27.88 14.11
C ASP A 65 -2.54 -26.78 13.20
N TRP A 66 -1.36 -26.24 13.55
CA TRP A 66 -0.67 -25.28 12.70
C TRP A 66 -0.28 -25.89 11.35
N ALA A 67 0.21 -27.13 11.32
CA ALA A 67 0.59 -27.79 10.09
C ALA A 67 -0.63 -27.96 9.16
N LYS A 68 -1.75 -28.46 9.70
CA LYS A 68 -3.02 -28.60 8.97
C LYS A 68 -3.53 -27.28 8.41
N GLU A 69 -3.51 -26.21 9.20
CA GLU A 69 -3.95 -24.90 8.74
C GLU A 69 -3.03 -24.31 7.67
N ALA A 70 -1.71 -24.47 7.83
CA ALA A 70 -0.74 -24.06 6.83
C ALA A 70 -0.96 -24.83 5.51
N GLU A 71 -1.17 -26.14 5.54
CA GLU A 71 -1.50 -26.94 4.36
C GLU A 71 -2.81 -26.49 3.70
N ARG A 72 -3.85 -26.21 4.48
CA ARG A 72 -5.15 -25.73 3.99
C ARG A 72 -4.98 -24.41 3.25
N ARG A 73 -4.25 -23.47 3.83
CA ARG A 73 -3.93 -22.18 3.22
C ARG A 73 -3.09 -22.34 1.94
N ILE A 74 -2.15 -23.28 1.90
CA ILE A 74 -1.33 -23.58 0.71
C ILE A 74 -2.23 -24.11 -0.40
N LYS A 75 -3.07 -25.10 -0.11
CA LYS A 75 -4.00 -25.70 -1.09
C LYS A 75 -4.97 -24.67 -1.66
N ASN A 76 -5.38 -23.70 -0.84
CA ASN A 76 -6.27 -22.61 -1.26
C ASN A 76 -5.55 -21.44 -1.95
N GLY A 77 -4.22 -21.49 -2.13
CA GLY A 77 -3.43 -20.39 -2.72
C GLY A 77 -3.34 -19.14 -1.86
N GLN A 78 -3.69 -19.24 -0.57
CA GLN A 78 -3.72 -18.15 0.42
C GLN A 78 -2.50 -18.15 1.34
N PHE A 79 -1.51 -19.01 1.04
CA PHE A 79 -0.29 -19.12 1.82
C PHE A 79 0.82 -18.27 1.24
N ASN A 80 1.43 -17.47 2.12
CA ASN A 80 2.41 -16.48 1.74
C ASN A 80 3.81 -16.92 2.20
N PHE A 81 4.59 -17.44 1.25
CA PHE A 81 5.92 -17.98 1.51
C PHE A 81 6.95 -16.92 1.90
N SER A 82 6.76 -15.63 1.55
CA SER A 82 7.68 -14.56 1.96
C SER A 82 7.41 -14.07 3.38
N ALA A 83 6.15 -14.10 3.84
CA ALA A 83 5.77 -13.67 5.20
C ALA A 83 6.26 -14.60 6.31
N HIS A 84 6.66 -15.84 5.98
CA HIS A 84 6.95 -16.87 6.99
C HIS A 84 8.34 -16.77 7.62
N ASN A 85 9.19 -15.82 7.20
CA ASN A 85 10.62 -15.91 7.51
C ASN A 85 11.30 -14.66 8.09
N LYS A 86 10.54 -13.69 8.64
CA LYS A 86 10.98 -12.69 9.65
C LYS A 86 9.81 -11.78 9.98
N HIS A 87 9.66 -11.38 11.24
CA HIS A 87 8.79 -10.26 11.58
C HIS A 87 9.42 -8.98 11.03
N HIS A 88 9.15 -8.67 9.77
CA HIS A 88 9.58 -7.42 9.17
C HIS A 88 8.97 -6.25 9.95
N THR A 89 9.80 -5.28 10.27
CA THR A 89 9.44 -4.02 10.91
C THR A 89 9.07 -2.96 9.87
N TYR A 90 8.54 -1.83 10.33
CA TYR A 90 8.32 -0.69 9.46
C TYR A 90 9.63 -0.11 8.91
N VAL A 91 10.73 -0.15 9.68
CA VAL A 91 12.06 0.24 9.18
C VAL A 91 12.51 -0.68 8.05
N ASP A 92 12.40 -2.01 8.23
CA ASP A 92 12.77 -2.95 7.17
C ASP A 92 12.01 -2.68 5.86
N LEU A 93 10.76 -2.26 5.97
CA LEU A 93 9.94 -1.90 4.81
C LEU A 93 10.44 -0.65 4.11
N LEU A 94 10.78 0.40 4.88
CA LEU A 94 11.33 1.63 4.33
C LEU A 94 12.70 1.41 3.69
N ASP A 95 13.58 0.67 4.36
CA ASP A 95 14.92 0.36 3.85
C ASP A 95 14.83 -0.48 2.57
N ARG A 96 13.86 -1.41 2.51
CA ARG A 96 13.60 -2.19 1.30
C ARG A 96 13.07 -1.31 0.15
N MET A 97 12.19 -0.35 0.44
CA MET A 97 11.69 0.58 -0.56
C MET A 97 12.80 1.50 -1.10
N GLU A 98 13.74 1.90 -0.24
CA GLU A 98 14.91 2.69 -0.60
C GLU A 98 15.86 1.88 -1.48
N GLY A 99 16.19 0.65 -1.09
CA GLY A 99 17.02 -0.25 -1.89
C GLY A 99 16.42 -0.59 -3.27
N ASP A 100 15.09 -0.61 -3.39
CA ASP A 100 14.40 -0.84 -4.66
C ASP A 100 14.23 0.45 -5.50
N GLY A 101 14.78 1.59 -5.05
CA GLY A 101 14.74 2.86 -5.77
C GLY A 101 13.33 3.47 -5.88
N VAL A 102 12.39 3.06 -5.03
CA VAL A 102 10.98 3.51 -5.10
C VAL A 102 10.88 5.02 -4.92
N PHE A 103 11.73 5.60 -4.06
CA PHE A 103 11.76 7.04 -3.81
C PHE A 103 12.27 7.87 -5.00
N ASP A 104 13.13 7.28 -5.84
CA ASP A 104 13.72 7.97 -7.00
C ASP A 104 12.83 7.91 -8.23
N LEU A 105 12.14 6.78 -8.41
CA LEU A 105 11.26 6.53 -9.56
C LEU A 105 9.93 7.28 -9.46
N GLN A 106 9.47 7.59 -8.24
CA GLN A 106 8.18 8.25 -8.05
C GLN A 106 8.35 9.71 -7.66
N ARG A 107 8.01 10.63 -8.57
CA ARG A 107 8.02 12.10 -8.33
C ARG A 107 7.18 12.48 -7.09
N SER A 108 6.12 11.73 -6.80
CA SER A 108 5.32 11.91 -5.59
C SER A 108 6.08 11.64 -4.30
N PHE A 109 7.08 10.75 -4.31
CA PHE A 109 7.85 10.37 -3.12
C PHE A 109 8.95 11.38 -2.79
N LYS A 110 9.57 12.01 -3.81
CA LYS A 110 10.58 13.07 -3.62
C LYS A 110 10.05 14.25 -2.80
N ASN A 111 8.80 14.63 -3.04
CA ASN A 111 8.14 15.74 -2.33
C ASN A 111 7.47 15.30 -1.01
N CYS A 112 7.57 14.01 -0.65
CA CYS A 112 6.89 13.45 0.51
C CYS A 112 7.82 13.09 1.68
N ARG A 113 9.04 13.63 1.72
CA ARG A 113 10.05 13.23 2.72
C ARG A 113 9.59 13.47 4.15
N SER A 114 8.98 14.62 4.44
CA SER A 114 8.46 14.94 5.77
C SER A 114 7.35 13.99 6.23
N GLN A 115 6.55 13.44 5.31
CA GLN A 115 5.55 12.42 5.62
C GLN A 115 6.21 11.09 5.98
N PHE A 116 7.26 10.68 5.26
CA PHE A 116 8.01 9.47 5.59
C PHE A 116 8.70 9.58 6.94
N ASP A 117 9.40 10.68 7.18
CA ASP A 117 10.14 10.90 8.42
C ASP A 117 9.20 10.88 9.63
N TYR A 118 8.02 11.51 9.51
CA TYR A 118 6.98 11.46 10.53
C TYR A 118 6.57 10.01 10.87
N TRP A 119 6.21 9.20 9.87
CA TRP A 119 5.80 7.82 10.13
C TRP A 119 6.97 6.93 10.57
N LYS A 120 8.18 7.18 10.07
CA LYS A 120 9.40 6.47 10.48
C LYS A 120 9.66 6.67 11.96
N GLN A 121 9.57 7.91 12.45
CA GLN A 121 9.77 8.20 13.88
C GLN A 121 8.79 7.44 14.78
N ARG A 122 7.54 7.25 14.33
CA ARG A 122 6.47 6.68 15.17
C ARG A 122 6.30 5.18 15.04
N LEU A 123 6.52 4.63 13.85
CA LEU A 123 6.22 3.23 13.54
C LEU A 123 7.46 2.35 13.37
N SER A 124 8.67 2.94 13.36
CA SER A 124 9.93 2.24 13.04
C SER A 124 10.12 0.92 13.78
N ALA A 125 9.90 0.92 15.11
CA ALA A 125 10.11 -0.23 15.98
C ALA A 125 9.01 -1.31 15.86
N TYR A 126 7.87 -1.00 15.24
CA TYR A 126 6.76 -1.92 15.17
C TYR A 126 6.96 -2.95 14.06
N ALA A 127 6.74 -4.23 14.38
CA ALA A 127 6.55 -5.26 13.38
C ALA A 127 5.29 -4.93 12.56
N LEU A 128 5.33 -5.12 11.22
CA LEU A 128 4.23 -4.75 10.33
C LEU A 128 2.89 -5.40 10.74
N LYS A 129 2.92 -6.61 11.30
CA LYS A 129 1.73 -7.33 11.82
C LYS A 129 1.06 -6.65 13.02
N HIS A 130 1.79 -5.81 13.76
CA HIS A 130 1.29 -5.11 14.94
C HIS A 130 0.83 -3.68 14.62
N ILE A 131 1.01 -3.23 13.37
CA ILE A 131 0.47 -1.94 12.93
C ILE A 131 -0.96 -2.16 12.48
N THR A 132 -1.90 -1.96 13.40
CA THR A 132 -3.33 -2.15 13.15
C THR A 132 -4.01 -0.83 12.74
N PRO A 133 -5.21 -0.88 12.13
CA PRO A 133 -5.98 0.32 11.84
C PRO A 133 -6.20 1.20 13.09
N GLU A 134 -6.42 0.59 14.25
CA GLU A 134 -6.64 1.28 15.53
C GLU A 134 -5.42 2.08 15.95
N LEU A 135 -4.22 1.49 15.86
CA LEU A 135 -2.96 2.20 16.13
C LEU A 135 -2.81 3.41 15.21
N ILE A 136 -3.10 3.25 13.91
CA ILE A 136 -2.98 4.35 12.95
C ILE A 136 -3.99 5.47 13.26
N VAL A 137 -5.20 5.13 13.70
CA VAL A 137 -6.21 6.12 14.14
C VAL A 137 -5.71 6.87 15.39
N GLN A 138 -5.13 6.17 16.36
CA GLN A 138 -4.55 6.79 17.55
C GLN A 138 -3.43 7.76 17.17
N GLU A 139 -2.48 7.34 16.33
CA GLU A 139 -1.39 8.20 15.87
C GLU A 139 -1.89 9.39 15.04
N ARG A 140 -2.95 9.19 14.25
CA ARG A 140 -3.59 10.30 13.52
C ARG A 140 -4.21 11.31 14.48
N LYS A 141 -4.85 10.88 15.57
CA LYS A 141 -5.37 11.81 16.59
C LYS A 141 -4.25 12.63 17.20
N VAL A 142 -3.15 11.99 17.59
CA VAL A 142 -1.95 12.71 18.08
C VAL A 142 -1.47 13.73 17.05
N PHE A 143 -1.45 13.38 15.76
CA PHE A 143 -1.06 14.31 14.69
C PHE A 143 -2.01 15.49 14.50
N ILE A 144 -3.31 15.28 14.71
CA ILE A 144 -4.34 16.31 14.69
C ILE A 144 -4.16 17.24 15.89
N ASP A 145 -3.99 16.68 17.09
CA ASP A 145 -3.98 17.44 18.34
C ASP A 145 -2.66 18.20 18.56
N THR A 146 -1.58 17.80 17.89
CA THR A 146 -0.29 18.50 17.98
C THR A 146 -0.33 19.80 17.16
N PRO A 147 -0.25 20.99 17.77
CA PRO A 147 -0.25 22.25 17.01
C PRO A 147 1.04 22.43 16.19
N LEU A 148 0.96 23.27 15.17
CA LEU A 148 2.13 23.76 14.44
C LEU A 148 2.92 24.78 15.29
N PRO A 149 4.18 25.11 14.94
CA PRO A 149 4.99 26.09 15.70
C PRO A 149 4.35 27.47 15.82
N ASP A 150 3.48 27.84 14.88
CA ASP A 150 2.72 29.09 14.87
C ASP A 150 1.41 29.01 15.69
N GLY A 151 1.16 27.89 16.38
CA GLY A 151 -0.05 27.63 17.16
C GLY A 151 -1.26 27.21 16.32
N SER A 152 -1.14 27.16 14.99
CA SER A 152 -2.24 26.76 14.12
C SER A 152 -2.44 25.23 14.07
N GLN A 153 -3.62 24.81 13.63
CA GLN A 153 -3.97 23.40 13.45
C GLN A 153 -3.70 22.94 12.02
N ARG A 154 -3.30 21.68 11.87
CA ARG A 154 -3.08 21.11 10.53
C ARG A 154 -4.42 20.97 9.79
N THR A 155 -4.42 21.33 8.50
CA THR A 155 -5.61 21.16 7.67
C THR A 155 -5.94 19.67 7.45
N PRO A 156 -7.23 19.31 7.28
CA PRO A 156 -7.63 17.95 6.92
C PRO A 156 -6.92 17.41 5.68
N ALA A 157 -6.68 18.27 4.68
CA ALA A 157 -5.96 17.91 3.46
C ALA A 157 -4.50 17.52 3.75
N THR A 158 -3.83 18.20 4.69
CA THR A 158 -2.49 17.82 5.13
C THR A 158 -2.52 16.43 5.78
N ILE A 159 -3.43 16.19 6.73
CA ILE A 159 -3.53 14.91 7.45
C ILE A 159 -3.84 13.75 6.49
N ASN A 160 -4.72 13.97 5.51
CA ASN A 160 -5.03 13.00 4.47
C ASN A 160 -3.81 12.67 3.60
N ARG A 161 -2.97 13.65 3.25
CA ARG A 161 -1.72 13.41 2.51
C ARG A 161 -0.74 12.54 3.30
N TYR A 162 -0.57 12.79 4.59
CA TYR A 162 0.26 11.96 5.47
C TYR A 162 -0.26 10.52 5.51
N THR A 163 -1.57 10.34 5.65
CA THR A 163 -2.22 9.02 5.60
C THR A 163 -2.03 8.33 4.24
N ALA A 164 -2.14 9.08 3.13
CA ALA A 164 -2.01 8.54 1.78
C ALA A 164 -0.62 7.98 1.51
N VAL A 165 0.42 8.65 2.04
CA VAL A 165 1.80 8.16 1.99
C VAL A 165 1.93 6.84 2.75
N LEU A 166 1.45 6.78 4.00
CA LEU A 166 1.47 5.54 4.79
C LEU A 166 0.72 4.40 4.09
N SER A 167 -0.46 4.68 3.55
CA SER A 167 -1.24 3.70 2.78
C SER A 167 -0.49 3.21 1.55
N SER A 168 0.26 4.08 0.87
CA SER A 168 1.09 3.71 -0.28
C SER A 168 2.27 2.81 0.12
N THR A 169 2.92 3.10 1.26
CA THR A 169 3.97 2.26 1.87
C THR A 169 3.46 0.84 2.13
N PHE A 170 2.30 0.70 2.79
CA PHE A 170 1.71 -0.61 3.04
C PHE A 170 1.20 -1.30 1.78
N ASN A 171 0.72 -0.56 0.78
CA ASN A 171 0.38 -1.14 -0.52
C ASN A 171 1.60 -1.76 -1.21
N TYR A 172 2.78 -1.16 -1.07
CA TYR A 172 4.02 -1.75 -1.56
C TYR A 172 4.35 -3.04 -0.80
N ALA A 173 4.22 -3.04 0.54
CA ALA A 173 4.39 -4.24 1.37
C ALA A 173 3.45 -5.40 0.99
N VAL A 174 2.19 -5.09 0.66
CA VAL A 174 1.19 -6.08 0.22
C VAL A 174 1.48 -6.56 -1.20
N LYS A 175 1.57 -5.63 -2.17
CA LYS A 175 1.54 -5.97 -3.60
C LYS A 175 2.88 -6.44 -4.14
N LYS A 176 3.98 -5.80 -3.71
CA LYS A 176 5.32 -6.07 -4.25
C LYS A 176 6.05 -7.10 -3.42
N LEU A 177 6.11 -6.90 -2.10
CA LEU A 177 6.87 -7.76 -1.20
C LEU A 177 6.08 -8.95 -0.68
N ARG A 178 4.75 -8.81 -0.61
CA ARG A 178 3.85 -9.73 0.07
C ARG A 178 4.30 -9.99 1.52
N TRP A 179 4.79 -8.99 2.24
CA TRP A 179 5.18 -9.17 3.65
C TRP A 179 3.98 -9.21 4.59
N ILE A 180 2.88 -8.57 4.19
CA ILE A 180 1.60 -8.59 4.90
C ILE A 180 0.46 -8.92 3.91
N VAL A 181 -0.65 -9.41 4.46
CA VAL A 181 -1.81 -9.86 3.65
C VAL A 181 -2.70 -8.69 3.27
N GLU A 182 -2.93 -7.76 4.20
CA GLU A 182 -3.83 -6.63 4.03
C GLU A 182 -3.16 -5.32 4.45
N ASN A 183 -3.56 -4.24 3.79
CA ASN A 183 -3.10 -2.90 4.13
C ASN A 183 -3.93 -2.36 5.32
N PRO A 184 -3.30 -2.07 6.48
CA PRO A 184 -4.01 -1.58 7.67
C PRO A 184 -4.64 -0.19 7.47
N CYS A 185 -4.24 0.56 6.42
CA CYS A 185 -4.87 1.82 6.08
C CYS A 185 -6.15 1.68 5.25
N ARG A 186 -6.54 0.47 4.81
CA ARG A 186 -7.61 0.27 3.83
C ARG A 186 -8.98 0.73 4.34
N THR A 187 -9.26 0.50 5.63
CA THR A 187 -10.54 0.82 6.26
C THR A 187 -10.60 2.24 6.83
N LEU A 188 -9.49 3.00 6.75
CA LEU A 188 -9.43 4.34 7.32
C LEU A 188 -10.22 5.33 6.48
N SER A 189 -11.20 5.99 7.09
CA SER A 189 -11.90 7.10 6.47
C SER A 189 -10.96 8.28 6.25
N ARG A 190 -11.19 9.00 5.14
CA ARG A 190 -10.55 10.29 4.89
C ARG A 190 -11.29 11.37 5.66
N LEU A 191 -10.55 12.36 6.14
CA LEU A 191 -11.14 13.54 6.73
C LEU A 191 -11.76 14.40 5.62
N LYS A 192 -12.87 15.09 5.93
CA LYS A 192 -13.51 16.00 4.99
C LYS A 192 -12.58 17.17 4.72
N GLU A 193 -12.19 17.34 3.45
CA GLU A 193 -11.41 18.48 3.00
C GLU A 193 -12.34 19.67 2.74
N GLY A 194 -11.83 20.89 2.94
CA GLY A 194 -12.57 22.10 2.60
C GLY A 194 -12.79 22.20 1.09
N THR A 195 -13.71 23.09 0.70
CA THR A 195 -13.86 23.47 -0.72
C THR A 195 -12.51 23.97 -1.23
N GLY A 196 -12.10 23.46 -2.39
CA GLY A 196 -10.86 23.84 -3.03
C GLY A 196 -10.81 25.34 -3.37
N ARG A 197 -9.72 25.77 -4.00
CA ARG A 197 -9.67 27.13 -4.54
C ARG A 197 -10.49 27.17 -5.82
N ASP A 198 -11.74 27.61 -5.71
CA ASP A 198 -12.66 27.81 -6.86
C ASP A 198 -12.72 29.27 -7.32
N ARG A 199 -11.82 30.14 -6.83
CA ARG A 199 -11.76 31.53 -7.27
C ARG A 199 -11.08 31.63 -8.63
N ILE A 200 -11.79 32.20 -9.59
CA ILE A 200 -11.31 32.57 -10.92
C ILE A 200 -11.24 34.09 -10.99
N LEU A 201 -10.30 34.62 -11.78
CA LEU A 201 -10.21 36.06 -12.03
C LEU A 201 -11.39 36.52 -12.88
N ASN A 202 -11.97 37.68 -12.57
CA ASN A 202 -12.92 38.34 -13.46
C ASN A 202 -12.19 39.21 -14.50
N ASP A 203 -12.93 39.75 -15.48
CA ASP A 203 -12.35 40.50 -16.59
C ASP A 203 -11.58 41.76 -16.14
N ASP A 204 -12.12 42.49 -15.17
CA ASP A 204 -11.47 43.68 -14.62
C ASP A 204 -10.16 43.32 -13.89
N GLU A 205 -10.18 42.24 -13.10
CA GLU A 205 -9.01 41.72 -12.41
C GLU A 205 -7.94 41.23 -13.40
N ILE A 206 -8.34 40.65 -14.53
CA ILE A 206 -7.42 40.27 -15.61
C ILE A 206 -6.74 41.51 -16.18
N VAL A 207 -7.49 42.58 -16.47
CA VAL A 207 -6.95 43.83 -16.99
C VAL A 207 -5.97 44.47 -15.99
N CYS A 208 -6.35 44.55 -14.71
CA CYS A 208 -5.50 45.06 -13.65
C CYS A 208 -4.21 44.23 -13.49
N LEU A 209 -4.33 42.90 -13.48
CA LEU A 209 -3.19 42.00 -13.33
C LEU A 209 -2.25 42.09 -14.53
N LEU A 210 -2.78 42.18 -15.75
CA LEU A 210 -1.99 42.35 -16.97
C LEU A 210 -1.21 43.68 -16.94
N ALA A 211 -1.83 44.77 -16.50
CA ALA A 211 -1.16 46.06 -16.34
C ALA A 211 -0.01 45.99 -15.32
N ALA A 212 -0.23 45.33 -14.18
CA ALA A 212 0.80 45.10 -13.18
C ALA A 212 1.94 44.21 -13.71
N CYS A 213 1.62 43.16 -14.46
CA CYS A 213 2.62 42.30 -15.09
C CYS A 213 3.53 43.06 -16.07
N LYS A 214 2.99 44.03 -16.82
CA LYS A 214 3.77 44.88 -17.73
C LYS A 214 4.72 45.84 -17.00
N GLN A 215 4.35 46.28 -15.80
CA GLN A 215 5.17 47.16 -14.96
C GLN A 215 6.20 46.39 -14.11
N SER A 216 6.12 45.06 -14.10
CA SER A 216 7.03 44.22 -13.32
C SER A 216 8.46 44.31 -13.83
N LYS A 217 9.41 44.26 -12.89
CA LYS A 217 10.85 44.19 -13.20
C LYS A 217 11.25 42.91 -13.95
N SER A 218 10.41 41.87 -13.91
CA SER A 218 10.67 40.61 -14.62
C SER A 218 10.06 40.66 -16.03
N PRO A 219 10.89 40.72 -17.08
CA PRO A 219 10.40 40.84 -18.46
C PRO A 219 9.61 39.60 -18.94
N LEU A 220 9.83 38.45 -18.29
CA LEU A 220 9.14 37.19 -18.63
C LEU A 220 7.75 37.07 -17.98
N LEU A 221 7.42 37.89 -16.98
CA LEU A 221 6.16 37.74 -16.25
C LEU A 221 4.94 38.00 -17.13
N ASN A 222 4.99 39.08 -17.93
CA ASN A 222 3.93 39.42 -18.86
C ASN A 222 3.67 38.33 -19.92
N PRO A 223 4.67 37.82 -20.67
CA PRO A 223 4.44 36.76 -21.64
C PRO A 223 4.00 35.44 -20.99
N ILE A 224 4.53 35.08 -19.82
CA ILE A 224 4.08 33.89 -19.08
C ILE A 224 2.61 34.01 -18.69
N PHE A 225 2.20 35.15 -18.15
CA PHE A 225 0.82 35.39 -17.74
C PHE A 225 -0.13 35.37 -18.94
N LEU A 226 0.22 36.07 -20.03
CA LEU A 226 -0.58 36.09 -21.25
C LEU A 226 -0.74 34.68 -21.84
N PHE A 227 0.35 33.93 -21.92
CA PHE A 227 0.32 32.55 -22.41
C PHE A 227 -0.54 31.64 -21.53
N ALA A 228 -0.44 31.76 -20.21
CA ALA A 228 -1.28 31.01 -19.27
C ALA A 228 -2.76 31.33 -19.47
N LEU A 229 -3.10 32.62 -19.65
CA LEU A 229 -4.47 33.08 -19.83
C LEU A 229 -5.08 32.56 -21.14
N THR A 230 -4.33 32.57 -22.24
CA THR A 230 -4.86 32.18 -23.56
C THR A 230 -4.90 30.67 -23.78
N THR A 231 -4.00 29.92 -23.15
CA THR A 231 -3.87 28.46 -23.39
C THR A 231 -4.43 27.61 -22.26
N GLY A 232 -4.61 28.17 -21.07
CA GLY A 232 -4.92 27.41 -19.85
C GLY A 232 -3.77 26.49 -19.41
N ALA A 233 -2.56 26.64 -19.96
CA ALA A 233 -1.42 25.79 -19.62
C ALA A 233 -1.01 25.96 -18.14
N ARG A 234 -0.58 24.85 -17.52
CA ARG A 234 -0.08 24.90 -16.14
C ARG A 234 1.25 25.61 -16.09
N ARG A 235 1.54 26.32 -14.99
CA ARG A 235 2.84 26.97 -14.75
C ARG A 235 4.04 26.07 -15.10
N GLY A 236 4.01 24.81 -14.68
CA GLY A 236 5.10 23.87 -14.94
C GLY A 236 5.23 23.48 -16.42
N GLU A 237 4.14 23.50 -17.19
CA GLU A 237 4.17 23.25 -18.63
C GLU A 237 4.80 24.46 -19.34
N ILE A 238 4.37 25.68 -18.99
CA ILE A 238 4.87 26.93 -19.57
C ILE A 238 6.39 27.10 -19.34
N LEU A 239 6.85 26.84 -18.12
CA LEU A 239 8.26 27.04 -17.75
C LEU A 239 9.21 25.99 -18.33
N ASN A 240 8.69 24.86 -18.82
CA ASN A 240 9.49 23.80 -19.45
C ASN A 240 9.27 23.75 -20.97
N LEU A 241 8.72 24.82 -21.58
CA LEU A 241 8.59 24.92 -23.02
C LEU A 241 9.96 25.10 -23.67
N GLU A 242 10.26 24.26 -24.65
CA GLU A 242 11.47 24.32 -25.47
C GLU A 242 11.05 24.47 -26.93
N TRP A 243 11.74 25.36 -27.66
CA TRP A 243 11.58 25.46 -29.10
C TRP A 243 12.24 24.26 -29.77
N LYS A 244 11.55 23.65 -30.73
CA LYS A 244 12.07 22.58 -31.58
C LYS A 244 12.11 23.03 -33.03
#